data_AF-A0A7Y0LFU5-F1
#
_entry.id   AF-A0A7Y0LFU5-F1
#
_cell.length_a   1.000
_cell.length_b   1.000
_cell.length_c   1.000
_cell.angle_alpha   90.00
_cell.angle_beta   90.00
_cell.angle_gamma   90.00
#
_symmetry.space_group_name_H-M   'P 1'
#
loop_
_entity.id
_entity.type
_entity.pdbx_description
1 polymer ?
#
loop_
_entity_poly.entity_id
_entity_poly.type
_entity_poly.pdbx_seq_one_letter_code
_entity_poly.pdbx_strand_id
1 'polypeptide(L)'
;MVYRISELASKVGLSRTALLYYEKLNLIQGQRLENGYRVYSDFDLQRIKLIQQLHQGGLTLKECQACLDDKLDGALIKSRLRQLDEEIKQKRQSRNLLAAIVGEGDETSWHQAAIKQAPDAHFDWLKTQGLDEKDALRLKWLSKNMTQHDQYMNDFMKVYEPLEYWGPGSEQDTLNALSMLPHSPTDVLEIGSGKGLATLVLAKSLAANITAIDNEQSALDSLSTLLANKGLASKVTTKCESMTALTCDKNAFDLIWSEGAAYIMGVESALTSWKNYLHDEGYLVFSDLVYTTTSPNKAAKAFWENEYPDMQTVETRRQQIVACGFDIVNDFALSRQAWNNYYLPLKARVEQLMPTMVGSKALQDIQKEIELCLNFHQEFGYQMFILKKKAK
;
A
#
# COMPACT_ATOMS: atom_id res chain seq x y z
N MET A 1 50.95 35.43 27.14
CA MET A 1 50.46 35.85 28.47
C MET A 1 50.38 34.65 29.40
N VAL A 2 50.25 34.86 30.71
CA VAL A 2 49.98 33.81 31.71
C VAL A 2 48.66 34.09 32.42
N TYR A 3 47.90 33.04 32.70
CA TYR A 3 46.54 33.10 33.25
C TYR A 3 46.44 32.30 34.54
N ARG A 4 45.80 32.86 35.57
CA ARG A 4 45.33 32.06 36.72
C ARG A 4 44.15 31.20 36.28
N ILE A 5 43.91 30.09 36.98
CA ILE A 5 42.85 29.14 36.62
C ILE A 5 41.43 29.77 36.52
N SER A 6 41.14 30.81 37.31
CA SER A 6 39.87 31.58 37.20
C SER A 6 39.80 32.44 35.95
N GLU A 7 40.91 33.03 35.52
CA GLU A 7 40.98 33.86 34.31
C GLU A 7 40.89 32.97 33.07
N LEU A 8 41.57 31.81 33.10
CA LEU A 8 41.49 30.79 32.06
C LEU A 8 40.06 30.25 31.92
N ALA A 9 39.41 29.89 33.04
CA ALA A 9 38.01 29.43 33.10
C ALA A 9 37.05 30.42 32.43
N SER A 10 37.18 31.71 32.76
CA SER A 10 36.38 32.79 32.17
C SER A 10 36.60 32.89 30.65
N LYS A 11 37.84 32.79 30.18
CA LYS A 11 38.17 32.92 28.75
C LYS A 11 37.67 31.76 27.87
N VAL A 12 37.52 30.56 28.42
CA VAL A 12 37.07 29.36 27.68
C VAL A 12 35.65 28.93 28.00
N GLY A 13 34.97 29.61 28.94
CA GLY A 13 33.61 29.30 29.36
C GLY A 13 33.47 27.94 30.08
N LEU A 14 34.51 27.48 30.77
CA LEU A 14 34.49 26.21 31.52
C LEU A 14 34.58 26.47 33.04
N SER A 15 34.08 25.53 33.84
CA SER A 15 34.24 25.59 35.29
C SER A 15 35.71 25.35 35.69
N ARG A 16 36.14 25.89 36.84
CA ARG A 16 37.45 25.56 37.43
C ARG A 16 37.64 24.05 37.57
N THR A 17 36.59 23.33 37.96
CA THR A 17 36.61 21.88 38.15
C THR A 17 36.86 21.14 36.83
N ALA A 18 36.27 21.61 35.71
CA ALA A 18 36.54 21.05 34.39
C ALA A 18 38.00 21.28 33.96
N LEU A 19 38.58 22.45 34.22
CA LEU A 19 39.99 22.73 33.93
C LEU A 19 40.94 21.88 34.77
N LEU A 20 40.65 21.68 36.06
CA LEU A 20 41.41 20.76 36.91
C LEU A 20 41.31 19.31 36.43
N TYR A 21 40.15 18.91 35.90
CA TYR A 21 39.99 17.60 35.29
C TYR A 21 40.81 17.48 33.98
N TYR A 22 40.86 18.52 33.16
CA TYR A 22 41.68 18.55 31.94
C TYR A 22 43.18 18.47 32.30
N GLU A 23 43.59 19.18 33.35
CA GLU A 23 44.96 19.10 33.88
C GLU A 23 45.27 17.68 34.41
N LYS A 24 44.33 17.03 35.11
CA LYS A 24 44.48 15.63 35.57
C LYS A 24 44.63 14.65 34.40
N LEU A 25 43.99 14.94 33.26
CA LEU A 25 44.13 14.17 32.03
C LEU A 25 45.39 14.55 31.23
N ASN A 26 46.26 15.43 31.74
CA ASN A 26 47.43 15.97 31.04
C ASN A 26 47.11 16.69 29.72
N LEU A 27 45.87 17.19 29.57
CA LEU A 27 45.47 17.99 28.39
C LEU A 27 46.06 19.40 28.41
N ILE A 28 46.34 19.91 29.60
CA ILE A 28 47.01 21.19 29.89
C ILE A 28 47.93 20.99 31.10
N GLN A 29 48.97 21.81 31.25
CA GLN A 29 49.87 21.74 32.42
C GLN A 29 50.08 23.12 33.04
N GLY A 30 49.63 23.29 34.28
CA GLY A 30 49.85 24.52 35.02
C GLY A 30 51.24 24.56 35.64
N GLN A 31 52.02 25.61 35.37
CA GLN A 31 53.28 25.86 36.05
C GLN A 31 53.04 26.55 37.40
N ARG A 32 53.78 26.16 38.43
CA ARG A 32 53.78 26.86 39.72
C ARG A 32 54.83 27.97 39.72
N LEU A 33 54.41 29.17 40.09
CA LEU A 33 55.31 30.29 40.36
C LEU A 33 55.89 30.16 41.77
N GLU A 34 56.99 30.87 42.05
CA GLU A 34 57.65 30.91 43.37
C GLU A 34 56.70 31.34 44.51
N ASN A 35 55.65 32.10 44.17
CA ASN A 35 54.61 32.54 45.11
C ASN A 35 53.50 31.47 45.35
N GLY A 36 53.67 30.24 44.87
CA GLY A 36 52.75 29.13 45.07
C GLY A 36 51.52 29.10 44.17
N TYR A 37 51.26 30.15 43.38
CA TYR A 37 50.13 30.18 42.44
C TYR A 37 50.41 29.35 41.19
N ARG A 38 49.39 28.65 40.70
CA ARG A 38 49.42 27.91 39.43
C ARG A 38 48.95 28.81 38.28
N VAL A 39 49.74 28.88 37.23
CA VAL A 39 49.49 29.69 36.03
C VAL A 39 49.56 28.85 34.75
N TYR A 40 48.81 29.25 33.74
CA TYR A 40 48.71 28.59 32.44
C TYR A 40 49.10 29.56 31.33
N SER A 41 49.68 29.04 30.25
CA SER A 41 50.15 29.82 29.12
C SER A 41 49.04 30.16 28.11
N ASP A 42 49.34 31.05 27.17
CA ASP A 42 48.51 31.23 25.97
C ASP A 42 48.37 29.94 25.14
N PHE A 43 49.37 29.08 25.17
CA PHE A 43 49.32 27.80 24.47
C PHE A 43 48.28 26.87 25.11
N ASP A 44 48.20 26.81 26.44
CA ASP A 44 47.16 26.05 27.14
C ASP A 44 45.75 26.56 26.79
N LEU A 45 45.58 27.89 26.69
CA LEU A 45 44.32 28.50 26.25
C LEU A 45 43.94 28.05 24.83
N GLN A 46 44.88 28.10 23.88
CA GLN A 46 44.64 27.66 22.49
C GLN A 46 44.35 26.16 22.43
N ARG A 47 45.07 25.36 23.22
CA ARG A 47 44.90 23.92 23.31
C ARG A 47 43.53 23.54 23.84
N ILE A 48 43.02 24.22 24.88
CA ILE A 48 41.65 24.03 25.38
C ILE A 48 40.61 24.36 24.30
N LYS A 49 40.79 25.46 23.57
CA LYS A 49 39.88 25.84 22.49
C LYS A 49 39.85 24.77 21.37
N LEU A 50 41.00 24.20 21.02
CA LEU A 50 41.09 23.12 20.05
C LEU A 50 40.39 21.84 20.57
N ILE A 51 40.57 21.49 21.85
CA ILE A 51 39.83 20.38 22.49
C ILE A 51 38.33 20.61 22.41
N GLN A 52 37.85 21.83 22.68
CA GLN A 52 36.42 22.17 22.59
C GLN A 52 35.88 21.99 21.17
N GLN A 53 36.64 22.37 20.14
CA GLN A 53 36.24 22.16 18.73
C GLN A 53 36.17 20.68 18.36
N LEU A 54 37.17 19.88 18.75
CA LEU A 54 37.17 18.44 18.52
C LEU A 54 36.02 17.75 19.27
N HIS A 55 35.75 18.17 20.51
CA HIS A 55 34.67 17.64 21.32
C HIS A 55 33.28 17.94 20.72
N GLN A 56 33.09 19.12 20.10
CA GLN A 56 31.87 19.43 19.36
C GLN A 56 31.63 18.50 18.16
N GLY A 57 32.70 17.98 17.55
CA GLY A 57 32.63 16.95 16.51
C GLY A 57 32.25 15.55 17.03
N GLY A 58 31.98 15.40 18.33
CA GLY A 58 31.55 14.15 18.94
C GLY A 58 32.69 13.21 19.34
N LEU A 59 33.92 13.73 19.46
CA LEU A 59 35.09 13.02 20.02
C LEU A 59 35.08 13.10 21.55
N THR A 60 35.45 12.03 22.22
CA THR A 60 35.66 12.01 23.68
C THR A 60 36.94 12.75 24.06
N LEU A 61 37.07 13.16 25.32
CA LEU A 61 38.28 13.86 25.80
C LEU A 61 39.57 13.04 25.63
N LYS A 62 39.49 11.71 25.71
CA LYS A 62 40.64 10.82 25.46
C LYS A 62 41.05 10.81 23.99
N GLU A 63 40.08 10.87 23.07
CA GLU A 63 40.35 10.93 21.64
C GLU A 63 40.87 12.31 21.23
N CYS A 64 40.33 13.39 21.83
CA CYS A 64 40.88 14.74 21.68
C CYS A 64 42.35 14.80 22.15
N GLN A 65 42.68 14.13 23.25
CA GLN A 65 44.06 14.01 23.73
C GLN A 65 44.95 13.32 22.70
N ALA A 66 44.53 12.15 22.20
CA ALA A 66 45.27 11.39 21.20
C ALA A 66 45.49 12.19 19.90
N CYS A 67 44.50 13.00 19.48
CA CYS A 67 44.64 13.90 18.33
C CYS A 67 45.67 15.03 18.54
N LEU A 68 45.94 15.41 19.78
CA LEU A 68 46.82 16.53 20.14
C LEU A 68 48.25 16.12 20.46
N ASP A 69 48.44 14.89 20.95
CA ASP A 69 49.73 14.38 21.43
C ASP A 69 50.40 13.42 20.44
N ASP A 70 49.66 12.85 19.49
CA ASP A 70 50.17 11.89 18.51
C ASP A 70 49.72 12.22 17.08
N LYS A 71 50.21 11.48 16.07
CA LYS A 71 49.68 11.58 14.71
C LYS A 71 48.21 11.15 14.72
N LEU A 72 47.35 12.13 14.42
CA LEU A 72 45.91 11.98 14.27
C LEU A 72 45.56 10.67 13.55
N ASP A 73 44.94 9.72 14.26
CA ASP A 73 44.51 8.47 13.66
C ASP A 73 43.34 8.74 12.71
N GLY A 74 43.67 8.89 11.43
CA GLY A 74 42.69 9.10 10.37
C GLY A 74 41.65 7.98 10.28
N ALA A 75 41.94 6.77 10.80
CA ALA A 75 40.97 5.69 10.85
C ALA A 75 39.87 5.96 11.91
N LEU A 76 40.25 6.46 13.08
CA LEU A 76 39.31 6.82 14.14
C LEU A 76 38.33 7.92 13.68
N ILE A 77 38.85 9.00 13.09
CA ILE A 77 38.02 10.10 12.57
C ILE A 77 37.08 9.61 11.46
N LYS A 78 37.59 8.80 10.52
CA LYS A 78 36.76 8.20 9.47
C LYS A 78 35.67 7.30 10.04
N SER A 79 35.96 6.53 11.09
CA SER A 79 34.97 5.71 11.78
C SER A 79 33.87 6.57 12.41
N ARG A 80 34.24 7.67 13.09
CA ARG A 80 33.27 8.57 13.70
C ARG A 80 32.40 9.28 12.68
N LEU A 81 32.98 9.73 11.57
CA LEU A 81 32.23 10.30 10.44
C LEU A 81 31.21 9.30 9.89
N ARG A 82 31.60 8.05 9.64
CA ARG A 82 30.68 7.00 9.19
C ARG A 82 29.53 6.76 10.16
N GLN A 83 29.80 6.78 11.47
CA GLN A 83 28.76 6.64 12.48
C GLN A 83 27.77 7.81 12.43
N LEU A 84 28.27 9.05 12.33
CA LEU A 84 27.42 10.24 12.21
C LEU A 84 26.58 10.21 10.93
N ASP A 85 27.15 9.78 9.81
CA ASP A 85 26.41 9.63 8.55
C ASP A 85 25.25 8.62 8.67
N GLU A 86 25.47 7.51 9.37
CA GLU A 86 24.42 6.53 9.64
C GLU A 86 23.36 7.08 10.62
N GLU A 87 23.76 7.79 11.67
CA GLU A 87 22.83 8.46 12.59
C GLU A 87 21.98 9.52 11.86
N ILE A 88 22.59 10.31 10.97
CA ILE A 88 21.88 11.30 10.14
C ILE A 88 20.89 10.61 9.22
N LYS A 89 21.31 9.50 8.58
CA LYS A 89 20.44 8.72 7.70
C LYS A 89 19.24 8.16 8.46
N GLN A 90 19.44 7.59 9.64
CA GLN A 90 18.35 7.09 10.50
C GLN A 90 17.42 8.22 10.93
N LYS A 91 17.96 9.34 11.43
CA LYS A 91 17.14 10.49 11.83
C LYS A 91 16.34 11.08 10.67
N ARG A 92 16.91 11.10 9.46
CA ARG A 92 16.19 11.52 8.24
C ARG A 92 15.07 10.56 7.89
N GLN A 93 15.29 9.25 8.00
CA GLN A 93 14.23 8.25 7.80
C GLN A 93 13.09 8.42 8.81
N SER A 94 13.40 8.56 10.10
CA SER A 94 12.38 8.82 11.13
C SER A 94 11.61 10.12 10.87
N ARG A 95 12.31 11.20 10.51
CA ARG A 95 11.66 12.47 10.15
C ARG A 95 10.75 12.31 8.94
N ASN A 96 11.19 11.62 7.89
CA ASN A 96 10.38 11.42 6.68
C ASN A 96 9.12 10.60 6.96
N LEU A 97 9.23 9.57 7.80
CA LEU A 97 8.09 8.79 8.27
C LEU A 97 7.08 9.68 9.01
N LEU A 98 7.56 10.46 9.99
CA LEU A 98 6.69 11.36 10.76
C LEU A 98 6.05 12.44 9.87
N ALA A 99 6.82 13.02 8.94
CA ALA A 99 6.32 13.99 7.97
C ALA A 99 5.23 13.40 7.08
N ALA A 100 5.39 12.17 6.59
CA ALA A 100 4.36 11.47 5.82
C ALA A 100 3.08 11.25 6.65
N ILE A 101 3.20 10.81 7.91
CA ILE A 101 2.04 10.58 8.80
C ILE A 101 1.24 11.87 9.03
N VAL A 102 1.89 13.03 9.07
CA VAL A 102 1.23 14.33 9.27
C VAL A 102 0.87 15.06 7.96
N GLY A 103 1.05 14.42 6.79
CA GLY A 103 0.73 15.01 5.48
C GLY A 103 1.73 16.08 4.98
N GLU A 104 2.92 16.17 5.59
CA GLU A 104 3.99 17.10 5.20
C GLU A 104 5.10 16.43 4.36
N GLY A 105 4.90 15.16 3.99
CA GLY A 105 5.91 14.33 3.33
C GLY A 105 5.37 13.45 2.22
N ASP A 106 6.14 12.43 1.84
CA ASP A 106 5.73 11.44 0.83
C ASP A 106 4.79 10.40 1.47
N GLU A 107 3.50 10.77 1.54
CA GLU A 107 2.42 9.92 2.02
C GLU A 107 2.31 8.63 1.21
N THR A 108 2.48 8.71 -0.12
CA THR A 108 2.29 7.57 -1.03
C THR A 108 3.27 6.45 -0.77
N SER A 109 4.56 6.76 -0.69
CA SER A 109 5.57 5.75 -0.34
C SER A 109 5.33 5.14 1.04
N TRP A 110 4.84 5.94 2.00
CA TRP A 110 4.52 5.45 3.34
C TRP A 110 3.33 4.49 3.34
N HIS A 111 2.21 4.88 2.74
CA HIS A 111 1.02 4.04 2.62
C HIS A 111 1.34 2.72 1.90
N GLN A 112 2.09 2.76 0.80
CA GLN A 112 2.55 1.57 0.09
C GLN A 112 3.38 0.63 0.99
N ALA A 113 4.31 1.18 1.75
CA ALA A 113 5.12 0.39 2.67
C ALA A 113 4.26 -0.22 3.81
N ALA A 114 3.31 0.53 4.35
CA ALA A 114 2.41 0.07 5.41
C ALA A 114 1.49 -1.06 4.92
N ILE A 115 0.91 -0.93 3.72
CA ILE A 115 0.08 -1.96 3.08
C ILE A 115 0.87 -3.26 2.89
N LYS A 116 2.14 -3.16 2.50
CA LYS A 116 3.00 -4.33 2.30
C LYS A 116 3.37 -5.03 3.60
N GLN A 117 3.60 -4.29 4.68
CA GLN A 117 4.12 -4.84 5.93
C GLN A 117 3.02 -5.26 6.91
N ALA A 118 1.92 -4.51 6.97
CA ALA A 118 0.86 -4.70 7.94
C ALA A 118 -0.49 -4.22 7.38
N PRO A 119 -1.03 -4.88 6.33
CA PRO A 119 -2.20 -4.40 5.59
C PRO A 119 -3.45 -4.23 6.46
N ASP A 120 -3.70 -5.15 7.39
CA ASP A 120 -4.90 -5.11 8.24
C ASP A 120 -4.79 -4.05 9.33
N ALA A 121 -3.62 -3.97 9.99
CA ALA A 121 -3.36 -2.94 11.00
C ALA A 121 -3.36 -1.53 10.39
N HIS A 122 -2.85 -1.38 9.16
CA HIS A 122 -2.91 -0.12 8.42
C HIS A 122 -4.35 0.27 8.10
N PHE A 123 -5.16 -0.69 7.64
CA PHE A 123 -6.58 -0.47 7.37
C PHE A 123 -7.37 -0.07 8.63
N ASP A 124 -7.13 -0.76 9.74
CA ASP A 124 -7.73 -0.41 11.03
C ASP A 124 -7.29 0.97 11.50
N TRP A 125 -6.01 1.30 11.34
CA TRP A 125 -5.49 2.62 11.64
C TRP A 125 -6.17 3.72 10.83
N LEU A 126 -6.39 3.52 9.52
CA LEU A 126 -7.13 4.49 8.68
C LEU A 126 -8.53 4.79 9.24
N LYS A 127 -9.25 3.77 9.70
CA LYS A 127 -10.57 3.94 10.34
C LYS A 127 -10.48 4.76 11.64
N THR A 128 -9.42 4.59 12.43
CA THR A 128 -9.21 5.42 13.64
C THR A 128 -8.94 6.89 13.32
N GLN A 129 -8.53 7.21 12.10
CA GLN A 129 -8.34 8.60 11.64
C GLN A 129 -9.65 9.25 11.16
N GLY A 130 -10.80 8.58 11.30
CA GLY A 130 -12.11 9.11 10.96
C GLY A 130 -12.57 8.81 9.53
N LEU A 131 -11.80 8.04 8.76
CA LEU A 131 -12.25 7.50 7.47
C LEU A 131 -13.26 6.37 7.72
N ASP A 132 -14.35 6.36 6.95
CA ASP A 132 -15.21 5.18 6.91
C ASP A 132 -14.53 4.03 6.16
N GLU A 133 -15.16 2.85 6.14
CA GLU A 133 -14.59 1.66 5.50
C GLU A 133 -14.33 1.88 4.00
N LYS A 134 -15.23 2.61 3.33
CA LYS A 134 -15.19 2.83 1.89
C LYS A 134 -14.04 3.74 1.52
N ASP A 135 -13.87 4.86 2.22
CA ASP A 135 -12.79 5.80 1.97
C ASP A 135 -11.44 5.24 2.43
N ALA A 136 -11.41 4.42 3.49
CA ALA A 136 -10.20 3.68 3.87
C ALA A 136 -9.76 2.69 2.77
N LEU A 137 -10.70 1.97 2.15
CA LEU A 137 -10.40 1.08 1.01
C LEU A 137 -9.96 1.88 -0.22
N ARG A 138 -10.62 2.98 -0.55
CA ARG A 138 -10.25 3.86 -1.66
C ARG A 138 -8.86 4.45 -1.46
N LEU A 139 -8.50 4.82 -0.24
CA LEU A 139 -7.17 5.32 0.05
C LEU A 139 -6.12 4.22 -0.08
N LYS A 140 -6.41 3.04 0.47
CA LYS A 140 -5.53 1.87 0.39
C LYS A 140 -5.22 1.49 -1.06
N TRP A 141 -6.24 1.47 -1.91
CA TRP A 141 -6.11 0.92 -3.27
C TRP A 141 -5.91 1.97 -4.36
N LEU A 142 -6.44 3.19 -4.20
CA LEU A 142 -6.49 4.20 -5.26
C LEU A 142 -5.57 5.39 -4.97
N SER A 143 -5.95 6.28 -4.03
CA SER A 143 -5.23 7.56 -3.90
C SER A 143 -3.85 7.41 -3.25
N LYS A 144 -3.70 6.47 -2.30
CA LYS A 144 -2.50 6.25 -1.47
C LYS A 144 -1.95 7.58 -0.91
N ASN A 145 -2.82 8.54 -0.67
CA ASN A 145 -2.48 9.90 -0.23
C ASN A 145 -3.71 10.45 0.46
N MET A 146 -3.58 10.83 1.74
CA MET A 146 -4.68 11.35 2.54
C MET A 146 -4.98 12.80 2.17
N THR A 147 -3.95 13.63 2.01
CA THR A 147 -4.12 15.08 1.75
C THR A 147 -4.80 15.38 0.41
N GLN A 148 -4.52 14.56 -0.61
CA GLN A 148 -5.06 14.71 -1.97
C GLN A 148 -6.18 13.72 -2.29
N HIS A 149 -6.66 12.95 -1.29
CA HIS A 149 -7.63 11.87 -1.48
C HIS A 149 -8.89 12.34 -2.23
N ASP A 150 -9.53 13.41 -1.74
CA ASP A 150 -10.81 13.87 -2.29
C ASP A 150 -10.68 14.34 -3.74
N GLN A 151 -9.62 15.10 -4.05
CA GLN A 151 -9.37 15.56 -5.42
C GLN A 151 -9.05 14.37 -6.34
N TYR A 152 -8.25 13.41 -5.86
CA TYR A 152 -7.95 12.19 -6.60
C TYR A 152 -9.23 11.42 -6.91
N MET A 153 -10.10 11.22 -5.92
CA MET A 153 -11.35 10.47 -6.08
C MET A 153 -12.36 11.20 -6.98
N ASN A 154 -12.44 12.53 -6.91
CA ASN A 154 -13.27 13.32 -7.83
C ASN A 154 -12.82 13.16 -9.28
N ASP A 155 -11.50 13.25 -9.53
CA ASP A 155 -10.93 13.05 -10.86
C ASP A 155 -11.12 11.61 -11.34
N PHE A 156 -10.91 10.63 -10.46
CA PHE A 156 -11.13 9.21 -10.74
C PHE A 156 -12.58 8.94 -11.15
N MET A 157 -13.56 9.40 -10.37
CA MET A 157 -14.97 9.20 -10.68
C MET A 157 -15.37 9.90 -11.98
N LYS A 158 -14.81 11.09 -12.29
CA LYS A 158 -15.06 11.78 -13.57
C LYS A 158 -14.59 10.97 -14.78
N VAL A 159 -13.58 10.11 -14.63
CA VAL A 159 -13.14 9.15 -15.66
C VAL A 159 -14.10 7.96 -15.72
N TYR A 160 -14.41 7.34 -14.58
CA TYR A 160 -15.09 6.04 -14.51
C TYR A 160 -16.62 6.06 -14.56
N GLU A 161 -17.26 7.15 -14.12
CA GLU A 161 -18.72 7.27 -14.07
C GLU A 161 -19.40 6.99 -15.42
N PRO A 162 -18.90 7.46 -16.58
CA PRO A 162 -19.54 7.19 -17.88
C PRO A 162 -19.24 5.81 -18.46
N LEU A 163 -18.27 5.07 -17.90
CA LEU A 163 -17.85 3.78 -18.44
C LEU A 163 -18.88 2.71 -18.11
N GLU A 164 -19.11 1.81 -19.07
CA GLU A 164 -19.98 0.65 -18.88
C GLU A 164 -19.30 -0.39 -17.98
N TYR A 165 -18.02 -0.69 -18.25
CA TYR A 165 -17.19 -1.62 -17.49
C TYR A 165 -16.30 -0.89 -16.48
N TRP A 166 -16.26 -1.37 -15.24
CA TRP A 166 -15.33 -0.92 -14.20
C TRP A 166 -14.11 -1.84 -14.01
N GLY A 167 -14.06 -2.93 -14.76
CA GLY A 167 -12.91 -3.83 -14.89
C GLY A 167 -13.08 -4.74 -16.10
N PRO A 168 -12.05 -5.55 -16.45
CA PRO A 168 -12.14 -6.50 -17.57
C PRO A 168 -13.30 -7.50 -17.38
N GLY A 169 -14.17 -7.63 -18.38
CA GLY A 169 -15.28 -8.57 -18.35
C GLY A 169 -15.99 -8.70 -19.70
N SER A 170 -16.70 -9.82 -19.91
CA SER A 170 -17.56 -9.98 -21.10
C SER A 170 -18.72 -10.93 -20.82
N GLU A 171 -19.86 -10.67 -21.46
CA GLU A 171 -21.04 -11.56 -21.39
C GLU A 171 -20.69 -13.00 -21.80
N GLN A 172 -19.80 -13.17 -22.79
CA GLN A 172 -19.39 -14.48 -23.28
C GLN A 172 -18.60 -15.27 -22.23
N ASP A 173 -17.72 -14.61 -21.47
CA ASP A 173 -16.93 -15.26 -20.42
C ASP A 173 -17.83 -15.61 -19.22
N THR A 174 -18.75 -14.72 -18.82
CA THR A 174 -19.75 -15.01 -17.78
C THR A 174 -20.62 -16.21 -18.16
N LEU A 175 -21.13 -16.26 -19.40
CA LEU A 175 -21.90 -17.40 -19.93
C LEU A 175 -21.07 -18.70 -19.97
N ASN A 176 -19.80 -18.61 -20.35
CA ASN A 176 -18.91 -19.76 -20.37
C ASN A 176 -18.75 -20.35 -18.97
N ALA A 177 -18.47 -19.52 -17.96
CA ALA A 177 -18.37 -19.97 -16.57
C ALA A 177 -19.69 -20.57 -16.05
N LEU A 178 -20.84 -19.96 -16.36
CA LEU A 178 -22.15 -20.52 -16.02
C LEU A 178 -22.36 -21.91 -16.63
N SER A 179 -21.95 -22.13 -17.89
CA SER A 179 -22.10 -23.42 -18.58
C SER A 179 -21.28 -24.55 -17.96
N MET A 180 -20.27 -24.22 -17.15
CA MET A 180 -19.41 -25.18 -16.44
C MET A 180 -19.99 -25.61 -15.09
N LEU A 181 -21.07 -24.98 -14.63
CA LEU A 181 -21.79 -25.43 -13.44
C LEU A 181 -22.58 -26.71 -13.76
N PRO A 182 -22.52 -27.74 -12.90
CA PRO A 182 -23.20 -29.01 -13.19
C PRO A 182 -24.73 -28.92 -13.06
N HIS A 183 -25.22 -27.94 -12.31
CA HIS A 183 -26.64 -27.72 -12.06
C HIS A 183 -26.96 -26.23 -12.12
N SER A 184 -28.19 -25.89 -12.52
CA SER A 184 -28.66 -24.50 -12.50
C SER A 184 -28.97 -24.09 -11.05
N PRO A 185 -28.31 -23.05 -10.52
CA PRO A 185 -28.59 -22.55 -9.17
C PRO A 185 -29.98 -21.91 -9.10
N THR A 186 -30.57 -21.92 -7.90
CA THR A 186 -31.85 -21.28 -7.59
C THR A 186 -31.71 -20.04 -6.72
N ASP A 187 -30.69 -19.98 -5.87
CA ASP A 187 -30.39 -18.82 -5.03
C ASP A 187 -28.92 -18.40 -5.22
N VAL A 188 -28.73 -17.18 -5.74
CA VAL A 188 -27.42 -16.63 -6.12
C VAL A 188 -27.10 -15.40 -5.30
N LEU A 189 -25.89 -15.35 -4.76
CA LEU A 189 -25.30 -14.16 -4.16
C LEU A 189 -24.20 -13.62 -5.06
N GLU A 190 -24.38 -12.43 -5.61
CA GLU A 190 -23.34 -11.71 -6.35
C GLU A 190 -22.70 -10.66 -5.46
N ILE A 191 -21.37 -10.71 -5.32
CA ILE A 191 -20.59 -9.83 -4.44
C ILE A 191 -19.67 -8.95 -5.28
N GLY A 192 -19.81 -7.63 -5.14
CA GLY A 192 -19.12 -6.64 -5.96
C GLY A 192 -19.76 -6.53 -7.35
N SER A 193 -21.09 -6.36 -7.40
CA SER A 193 -21.83 -6.36 -8.67
C SER A 193 -21.52 -5.16 -9.56
N GLY A 194 -21.02 -4.05 -8.99
CA GLY A 194 -20.85 -2.78 -9.69
C GLY A 194 -22.15 -2.35 -10.37
N LYS A 195 -22.07 -1.97 -11.65
CA LYS A 195 -23.22 -1.62 -12.49
C LYS A 195 -24.03 -2.84 -12.99
N GLY A 196 -23.62 -4.05 -12.60
CA GLY A 196 -24.31 -5.32 -12.79
C GLY A 196 -24.32 -5.85 -14.22
N LEU A 197 -23.16 -5.82 -14.87
CA LEU A 197 -22.95 -6.48 -16.15
C LEU A 197 -23.06 -7.99 -16.03
N ALA A 198 -22.36 -8.59 -15.05
CA ALA A 198 -22.52 -10.00 -14.72
C ALA A 198 -23.94 -10.28 -14.19
N THR A 199 -24.46 -9.44 -13.30
CA THR A 199 -25.86 -9.52 -12.81
C THR A 199 -26.88 -9.65 -13.94
N LEU A 200 -26.75 -8.84 -15.00
CA LEU A 200 -27.67 -8.87 -16.13
C LEU A 200 -27.62 -10.22 -16.87
N VAL A 201 -26.42 -10.78 -17.05
CA VAL A 201 -26.23 -12.09 -17.70
C VAL A 201 -26.79 -13.20 -16.82
N LEU A 202 -26.53 -13.16 -15.51
CA LEU A 202 -27.09 -14.09 -14.53
C LEU A 202 -28.63 -14.05 -14.55
N ALA A 203 -29.23 -12.86 -14.47
CA ALA A 203 -30.68 -12.67 -14.43
C ALA A 203 -31.39 -13.12 -15.73
N LYS A 204 -30.74 -12.99 -16.88
CA LYS A 204 -31.24 -13.51 -18.16
C LYS A 204 -31.15 -15.04 -18.25
N SER A 205 -30.04 -15.60 -17.78
CA SER A 205 -29.68 -17.00 -18.02
C SER A 205 -30.26 -17.96 -16.98
N LEU A 206 -30.56 -17.46 -15.79
CA LEU A 206 -31.00 -18.26 -14.65
C LEU A 206 -32.47 -18.01 -14.30
N ALA A 207 -33.11 -19.06 -13.80
CA ALA A 207 -34.41 -18.98 -13.11
C ALA A 207 -34.21 -18.83 -11.59
N ALA A 208 -33.18 -18.07 -11.19
CA ALA A 208 -32.75 -17.91 -9.81
C ALA A 208 -33.22 -16.58 -9.20
N ASN A 209 -33.33 -16.56 -7.87
CA ASN A 209 -33.33 -15.33 -7.09
C ASN A 209 -31.89 -14.84 -6.93
N ILE A 210 -31.62 -13.60 -7.28
CA ILE A 210 -30.28 -13.03 -7.22
C ILE A 210 -30.25 -11.94 -6.16
N THR A 211 -29.32 -12.03 -5.21
CA THR A 211 -28.96 -10.94 -4.30
C THR A 211 -27.67 -10.31 -4.80
N ALA A 212 -27.73 -9.09 -5.32
CA ALA A 212 -26.56 -8.34 -5.82
C ALA A 212 -26.09 -7.33 -4.79
N ILE A 213 -24.82 -7.40 -4.40
CA ILE A 213 -24.23 -6.59 -3.34
C ILE A 213 -23.10 -5.74 -3.92
N ASP A 214 -23.10 -4.45 -3.55
CA ASP A 214 -22.00 -3.53 -3.80
C ASP A 214 -21.92 -2.47 -2.68
N ASN A 215 -20.79 -1.79 -2.51
CA ASN A 215 -20.65 -0.72 -1.53
C ASN A 215 -20.89 0.70 -2.13
N GLU A 216 -21.24 0.76 -3.42
CA GLU A 216 -21.52 1.99 -4.15
C GLU A 216 -23.00 2.07 -4.56
N GLN A 217 -23.80 2.83 -3.80
CA GLN A 217 -25.23 3.00 -4.05
C GLN A 217 -25.52 3.49 -5.48
N SER A 218 -24.69 4.40 -6.03
CA SER A 218 -24.86 4.88 -7.40
C SER A 218 -24.70 3.79 -8.47
N ALA A 219 -23.89 2.77 -8.20
CA ALA A 219 -23.76 1.60 -9.05
C ALA A 219 -25.02 0.72 -8.98
N LEU A 220 -25.56 0.52 -7.77
CA LEU A 220 -26.81 -0.23 -7.55
C LEU A 220 -28.05 0.47 -8.13
N ASP A 221 -28.07 1.81 -8.12
CA ASP A 221 -29.14 2.59 -8.76
C ASP A 221 -29.09 2.41 -10.29
N SER A 222 -27.88 2.42 -10.86
CA SER A 222 -27.64 2.14 -12.28
C SER A 222 -28.09 0.72 -12.66
N LEU A 223 -27.73 -0.26 -11.83
CA LEU A 223 -28.14 -1.67 -11.98
C LEU A 223 -29.67 -1.82 -11.91
N SER A 224 -30.31 -1.20 -10.93
CA SER A 224 -31.77 -1.26 -10.74
C SER A 224 -32.49 -0.68 -11.97
N THR A 225 -32.00 0.43 -12.50
CA THR A 225 -32.51 1.05 -13.74
C THR A 225 -32.32 0.12 -14.95
N LEU A 226 -31.14 -0.48 -15.09
CA LEU A 226 -30.84 -1.45 -16.16
C LEU A 226 -31.80 -2.65 -16.12
N LEU A 227 -32.03 -3.22 -14.94
CA LEU A 227 -32.92 -4.38 -14.75
C LEU A 227 -34.38 -4.03 -15.01
N ALA A 228 -34.84 -2.86 -14.56
CA ALA A 228 -36.19 -2.37 -14.84
C ALA A 228 -36.43 -2.24 -16.35
N ASN A 229 -35.48 -1.64 -17.08
CA ASN A 229 -35.54 -1.49 -18.53
C ASN A 229 -35.53 -2.82 -19.29
N LYS A 230 -35.03 -3.90 -18.67
CA LYS A 230 -34.99 -5.25 -19.24
C LYS A 230 -36.11 -6.16 -18.74
N GLY A 231 -36.99 -5.68 -17.86
CA GLY A 231 -38.07 -6.47 -17.27
C GLY A 231 -37.59 -7.58 -16.33
N LEU A 232 -36.40 -7.40 -15.72
CA LEU A 232 -35.74 -8.39 -14.85
C LEU A 232 -35.69 -7.98 -13.38
N ALA A 233 -36.27 -6.83 -13.02
CA ALA A 233 -36.21 -6.27 -11.66
C ALA A 233 -36.75 -7.22 -10.58
N SER A 234 -37.76 -8.05 -10.90
CA SER A 234 -38.32 -9.01 -9.93
C SER A 234 -37.39 -10.18 -9.57
N LYS A 235 -36.34 -10.42 -10.36
CA LYS A 235 -35.36 -11.50 -10.10
C LYS A 235 -34.21 -11.09 -9.20
N VAL A 236 -33.96 -9.79 -9.05
CA VAL A 236 -32.75 -9.27 -8.42
C VAL A 236 -33.10 -8.36 -7.26
N THR A 237 -32.57 -8.67 -6.08
CA THR A 237 -32.58 -7.79 -4.91
C THR A 237 -31.20 -7.15 -4.78
N THR A 238 -31.13 -5.82 -4.74
CA THR A 238 -29.88 -5.08 -4.54
C THR A 238 -29.70 -4.74 -3.06
N LYS A 239 -28.46 -4.80 -2.55
CA LYS A 239 -28.10 -4.35 -1.20
C LYS A 239 -26.80 -3.55 -1.20
N CYS A 240 -26.84 -2.35 -0.63
CA CYS A 240 -25.65 -1.52 -0.44
C CYS A 240 -24.91 -1.95 0.83
N GLU A 241 -23.95 -2.87 0.72
CA GLU A 241 -23.24 -3.47 1.86
C GLU A 241 -21.75 -3.70 1.55
N SER A 242 -20.93 -3.77 2.61
CA SER A 242 -19.53 -4.17 2.46
C SER A 242 -19.41 -5.68 2.27
N MET A 243 -18.55 -6.11 1.33
CA MET A 243 -18.20 -7.51 1.12
C MET A 243 -17.49 -8.17 2.32
N THR A 244 -17.00 -7.38 3.27
CA THR A 244 -16.34 -7.86 4.49
C THR A 244 -17.34 -8.09 5.64
N ALA A 245 -18.55 -7.55 5.54
CA ALA A 245 -19.56 -7.51 6.59
C ALA A 245 -20.98 -7.79 6.05
N LEU A 246 -21.11 -8.85 5.26
CA LEU A 246 -22.37 -9.24 4.62
C LEU A 246 -23.44 -9.60 5.65
N THR A 247 -24.66 -9.05 5.48
CA THR A 247 -25.79 -9.28 6.40
C THR A 247 -26.71 -10.43 5.99
N CYS A 248 -26.48 -11.02 4.81
CA CYS A 248 -27.27 -12.14 4.32
C CYS A 248 -27.14 -13.39 5.22
N ASP A 249 -28.14 -14.26 5.13
CA ASP A 249 -28.15 -15.49 5.91
C ASP A 249 -27.00 -16.41 5.51
N LYS A 250 -26.39 -17.05 6.51
CA LYS A 250 -25.37 -18.07 6.29
C LYS A 250 -26.02 -19.33 5.75
N ASN A 251 -25.27 -20.08 4.93
CA ASN A 251 -25.72 -21.33 4.34
C ASN A 251 -27.07 -21.19 3.60
N ALA A 252 -27.18 -20.17 2.74
CA ALA A 252 -28.43 -19.76 2.09
C ALA A 252 -28.35 -19.68 0.55
N PHE A 253 -27.17 -19.91 -0.04
CA PHE A 253 -26.97 -19.75 -1.48
C PHE A 253 -26.39 -21.00 -2.12
N ASP A 254 -26.87 -21.32 -3.32
CA ASP A 254 -26.34 -22.38 -4.18
C ASP A 254 -25.06 -21.93 -4.88
N LEU A 255 -25.00 -20.64 -5.20
CA LEU A 255 -23.94 -20.02 -5.97
C LEU A 255 -23.56 -18.67 -5.37
N ILE A 256 -22.26 -18.46 -5.18
CA ILE A 256 -21.68 -17.12 -5.01
C ILE A 256 -20.97 -16.76 -6.31
N TRP A 257 -21.17 -15.53 -6.78
CA TRP A 257 -20.54 -14.97 -7.98
C TRP A 257 -19.78 -13.69 -7.64
N SER A 258 -18.56 -13.52 -8.13
CA SER A 258 -17.79 -12.28 -7.94
C SER A 258 -16.74 -12.06 -9.03
N GLU A 259 -16.98 -11.13 -9.94
CA GLU A 259 -16.01 -10.80 -10.99
C GLU A 259 -15.19 -9.57 -10.61
N GLY A 260 -13.86 -9.71 -10.52
CA GLY A 260 -12.96 -8.57 -10.34
C GLY A 260 -13.13 -7.80 -9.04
N ALA A 261 -13.55 -8.46 -7.95
CA ALA A 261 -13.78 -7.79 -6.67
C ALA A 261 -13.13 -8.49 -5.46
N ALA A 262 -12.87 -9.80 -5.51
CA ALA A 262 -12.34 -10.57 -4.39
C ALA A 262 -10.99 -10.03 -3.84
N TYR A 263 -10.18 -9.42 -4.70
CA TYR A 263 -8.89 -8.82 -4.31
C TYR A 263 -9.02 -7.68 -3.29
N ILE A 264 -10.18 -7.00 -3.24
CA ILE A 264 -10.39 -5.82 -2.39
C ILE A 264 -10.25 -6.19 -0.90
N MET A 265 -10.77 -7.36 -0.51
CA MET A 265 -10.62 -7.93 0.83
C MET A 265 -9.48 -8.95 0.95
N GLY A 266 -8.83 -9.28 -0.16
CA GLY A 266 -7.86 -10.37 -0.30
C GLY A 266 -8.54 -11.70 -0.62
N VAL A 267 -8.00 -12.43 -1.60
CA VAL A 267 -8.67 -13.63 -2.16
C VAL A 267 -8.81 -14.76 -1.15
N GLU A 268 -7.78 -15.05 -0.34
CA GLU A 268 -7.87 -16.08 0.71
C GLU A 268 -8.90 -15.73 1.79
N SER A 269 -9.00 -14.45 2.15
CA SER A 269 -10.01 -13.93 3.07
C SER A 269 -11.42 -14.06 2.48
N ALA A 270 -11.59 -13.72 1.20
CA ALA A 270 -12.84 -13.88 0.47
C ALA A 270 -13.27 -15.35 0.43
N LEU A 271 -12.38 -16.26 0.01
CA LEU A 271 -12.62 -17.70 -0.02
C LEU A 271 -13.05 -18.23 1.35
N THR A 272 -12.35 -17.84 2.41
CA THR A 272 -12.63 -18.31 3.78
C THR A 272 -13.94 -17.75 4.33
N SER A 273 -14.21 -16.47 4.10
CA SER A 273 -15.41 -15.79 4.61
C SER A 273 -16.66 -16.21 3.85
N TRP A 274 -16.63 -16.12 2.51
CA TRP A 274 -17.79 -16.33 1.64
C TRP A 274 -18.28 -17.77 1.65
N LYS A 275 -17.39 -18.75 1.91
CA LYS A 275 -17.73 -20.16 2.10
C LYS A 275 -18.86 -20.39 3.12
N ASN A 276 -19.01 -19.51 4.11
CA ASN A 276 -20.04 -19.63 5.16
C ASN A 276 -21.46 -19.31 4.67
N TYR A 277 -21.59 -18.64 3.52
CA TYR A 277 -22.89 -18.27 2.94
C TYR A 277 -23.38 -19.33 1.93
N LEU A 278 -22.50 -20.20 1.45
CA LEU A 278 -22.86 -21.32 0.58
C LEU A 278 -23.50 -22.48 1.36
N HIS A 279 -24.53 -23.07 0.75
CA HIS A 279 -24.99 -24.41 1.09
C HIS A 279 -23.85 -25.44 1.05
N ASP A 280 -24.07 -26.59 1.68
CA ASP A 280 -23.19 -27.74 1.48
C ASP A 280 -23.22 -28.14 0.01
N GLU A 281 -22.04 -28.43 -0.55
CA GLU A 281 -21.83 -28.67 -1.99
C GLU A 281 -22.13 -27.46 -2.92
N GLY A 282 -22.33 -26.26 -2.38
CA GLY A 282 -22.51 -25.02 -3.15
C GLY A 282 -21.28 -24.60 -3.95
N TYR A 283 -21.48 -23.71 -4.93
CA TYR A 283 -20.46 -23.28 -5.88
C TYR A 283 -20.03 -21.84 -5.65
N LEU A 284 -18.74 -21.56 -5.82
CA LEU A 284 -18.20 -20.21 -5.86
C LEU A 284 -17.56 -20.00 -7.23
N VAL A 285 -18.00 -18.96 -7.94
CA VAL A 285 -17.35 -18.50 -9.16
C VAL A 285 -16.78 -17.12 -8.91
N PHE A 286 -15.49 -16.96 -9.15
CA PHE A 286 -14.86 -15.66 -9.05
C PHE A 286 -13.76 -15.45 -10.07
N SER A 287 -13.47 -14.18 -10.39
CA SER A 287 -12.31 -13.83 -11.20
C SER A 287 -11.27 -13.04 -10.41
N ASP A 288 -10.00 -13.32 -10.69
CA ASP A 288 -8.84 -12.66 -10.07
C ASP A 288 -7.77 -12.34 -11.11
N LEU A 289 -7.06 -11.24 -10.90
CA LEU A 289 -5.93 -10.85 -11.72
C LEU A 289 -4.71 -11.68 -11.32
N VAL A 290 -4.13 -12.43 -12.26
CA VAL A 290 -3.02 -13.36 -12.00
C VAL A 290 -1.91 -13.24 -13.02
N TYR A 291 -0.69 -13.59 -12.64
CA TYR A 291 0.41 -13.77 -13.57
C TYR A 291 0.22 -15.05 -14.39
N THR A 292 0.36 -14.92 -15.71
CA THR A 292 0.34 -16.04 -16.66
C THR A 292 1.73 -16.62 -16.90
N THR A 293 2.77 -15.98 -16.33
CA THR A 293 4.18 -16.38 -16.40
C THR A 293 4.83 -16.35 -15.02
N THR A 294 5.83 -17.20 -14.79
CA THR A 294 6.63 -17.18 -13.55
C THR A 294 7.77 -16.16 -13.59
N SER A 295 8.01 -15.52 -14.74
CA SER A 295 9.08 -14.54 -14.94
C SER A 295 8.56 -13.30 -15.68
N PRO A 296 7.64 -12.53 -15.06
CA PRO A 296 7.13 -11.30 -15.67
C PRO A 296 8.23 -10.26 -15.82
N ASN A 297 8.03 -9.35 -16.77
CA ASN A 297 8.85 -8.17 -16.95
C ASN A 297 8.97 -7.39 -15.64
N LYS A 298 10.18 -6.90 -15.33
CA LYS A 298 10.46 -6.19 -14.08
C LYS A 298 9.56 -4.97 -13.88
N ALA A 299 9.22 -4.25 -14.95
CA ALA A 299 8.36 -3.07 -14.87
C ALA A 299 6.90 -3.45 -14.58
N ALA A 300 6.36 -4.46 -15.27
CA ALA A 300 5.02 -4.99 -15.03
C ALA A 300 4.89 -5.56 -13.60
N LYS A 301 5.91 -6.31 -13.16
CA LYS A 301 5.97 -6.85 -11.80
C LYS A 301 5.98 -5.75 -10.74
N ALA A 302 6.86 -4.75 -10.89
CA ALA A 302 6.97 -3.66 -9.94
C ALA A 302 5.69 -2.80 -9.88
N PHE A 303 4.96 -2.67 -10.99
CA PHE A 303 3.66 -2.00 -11.01
C PHE A 303 2.63 -2.77 -10.17
N TRP A 304 2.41 -4.05 -10.49
CA TRP A 304 1.43 -4.85 -9.77
C TRP A 304 1.82 -5.11 -8.31
N GLU A 305 3.11 -5.18 -7.96
CA GLU A 305 3.53 -5.22 -6.54
C GLU A 305 3.10 -3.99 -5.74
N ASN A 306 2.79 -2.86 -6.40
CA ASN A 306 2.27 -1.65 -5.76
C ASN A 306 0.74 -1.53 -5.85
N GLU A 307 0.12 -2.00 -6.92
CA GLU A 307 -1.33 -1.90 -7.15
C GLU A 307 -2.11 -3.09 -6.58
N TYR A 308 -1.57 -4.30 -6.75
CA TYR A 308 -2.13 -5.54 -6.21
C TYR A 308 -1.03 -6.46 -5.65
N PRO A 309 -0.55 -6.21 -4.43
CA PRO A 309 0.58 -6.97 -3.85
C PRO A 309 0.33 -8.48 -3.67
N ASP A 310 -0.93 -8.91 -3.57
CA ASP A 310 -1.34 -10.32 -3.52
C ASP A 310 -1.59 -10.93 -4.91
N MET A 311 -1.14 -10.30 -5.99
CA MET A 311 -1.20 -10.91 -7.31
C MET A 311 -0.33 -12.17 -7.36
N GLN A 312 -0.97 -13.32 -7.62
CA GLN A 312 -0.31 -14.63 -7.67
C GLN A 312 -0.22 -15.18 -9.09
N THR A 313 0.53 -16.28 -9.27
CA THR A 313 0.38 -17.10 -10.49
C THR A 313 -0.91 -17.92 -10.42
N VAL A 314 -1.41 -18.37 -11.58
CA VAL A 314 -2.56 -19.29 -11.64
C VAL A 314 -2.35 -20.51 -10.73
N GLU A 315 -1.17 -21.12 -10.78
CA GLU A 315 -0.85 -22.33 -10.01
C GLU A 315 -0.83 -22.08 -8.50
N THR A 316 -0.22 -20.98 -8.06
CA THR A 316 -0.25 -20.58 -6.65
C THR A 316 -1.69 -20.32 -6.19
N ARG A 317 -2.51 -19.65 -7.00
CA ARG A 317 -3.90 -19.38 -6.66
C ARG A 317 -4.73 -20.67 -6.54
N ARG A 318 -4.50 -21.66 -7.41
CA ARG A 318 -5.11 -22.99 -7.31
C ARG A 318 -4.76 -23.67 -5.98
N GLN A 319 -3.51 -23.59 -5.53
CA GLN A 319 -3.09 -24.15 -4.25
C GLN A 319 -3.78 -23.48 -3.05
N GLN A 320 -3.86 -22.15 -3.06
CA GLN A 320 -4.59 -21.37 -2.05
C GLN A 320 -6.08 -21.74 -2.00
N ILE A 321 -6.72 -21.85 -3.16
CA ILE A 321 -8.13 -22.27 -3.29
C ILE A 321 -8.36 -23.64 -2.62
N VAL A 322 -7.50 -24.61 -2.91
CA VAL A 322 -7.60 -25.95 -2.33
C VAL A 322 -7.38 -25.92 -0.81
N ALA A 323 -6.44 -25.11 -0.34
CA ALA A 323 -6.18 -24.91 1.09
C ALA A 323 -7.37 -24.28 1.84
N CYS A 324 -8.12 -23.38 1.20
CA CYS A 324 -9.38 -22.83 1.72
C CYS A 324 -10.56 -23.84 1.70
N GLY A 325 -10.30 -25.07 1.24
CA GLY A 325 -11.27 -26.17 1.27
C GLY A 325 -12.31 -26.09 0.16
N PHE A 326 -11.89 -25.70 -1.03
CA PHE A 326 -12.65 -25.85 -2.27
C PHE A 326 -12.00 -26.90 -3.17
N ASP A 327 -12.82 -27.55 -3.99
CA ASP A 327 -12.37 -28.28 -5.16
C ASP A 327 -12.49 -27.37 -6.39
N ILE A 328 -11.49 -27.41 -7.27
CA ILE A 328 -11.52 -26.65 -8.52
C ILE A 328 -12.26 -27.51 -9.55
N VAL A 329 -13.42 -27.05 -9.98
CA VAL A 329 -14.22 -27.70 -11.03
C VAL A 329 -13.60 -27.41 -12.38
N ASN A 330 -13.29 -26.13 -12.62
CA ASN A 330 -12.61 -25.65 -13.81
C ASN A 330 -12.04 -24.25 -13.57
N ASP A 331 -11.12 -23.82 -14.42
CA ASP A 331 -10.65 -22.43 -14.48
C ASP A 331 -10.19 -22.08 -15.89
N PHE A 332 -10.42 -20.83 -16.31
CA PHE A 332 -10.01 -20.35 -17.63
C PHE A 332 -9.64 -18.86 -17.62
N ALA A 333 -8.76 -18.47 -18.56
CA ALA A 333 -8.38 -17.07 -18.72
C ALA A 333 -9.50 -16.28 -19.41
N LEU A 334 -9.83 -15.10 -18.91
CA LEU A 334 -10.79 -14.20 -19.56
C LEU A 334 -10.33 -13.86 -20.98
N SER A 335 -11.29 -13.74 -21.88
CA SER A 335 -11.05 -13.46 -23.29
C SER A 335 -10.35 -12.11 -23.53
N ARG A 336 -9.67 -11.97 -24.67
CA ARG A 336 -9.14 -10.66 -25.10
C ARG A 336 -10.26 -9.62 -25.26
N GLN A 337 -11.47 -10.07 -25.58
CA GLN A 337 -12.64 -9.19 -25.67
C GLN A 337 -12.97 -8.57 -24.31
N ALA A 338 -12.87 -9.33 -23.21
CA ALA A 338 -13.09 -8.80 -21.87
C ALA A 338 -12.16 -7.64 -21.52
N TRP A 339 -10.89 -7.75 -21.91
CA TRP A 339 -9.90 -6.66 -21.76
C TRP A 339 -10.24 -5.47 -22.64
N ASN A 340 -10.63 -5.72 -23.91
CA ASN A 340 -10.97 -4.66 -24.85
C ASN A 340 -12.22 -3.89 -24.43
N ASN A 341 -13.22 -4.57 -23.87
CA ASN A 341 -14.45 -3.96 -23.35
C ASN A 341 -14.18 -2.91 -22.26
N TYR A 342 -13.08 -3.08 -21.53
CA TYR A 342 -12.69 -2.18 -20.45
C TYR A 342 -11.63 -1.15 -20.90
N TYR A 343 -10.48 -1.60 -21.40
CA TYR A 343 -9.33 -0.72 -21.66
C TYR A 343 -9.49 0.16 -22.91
N LEU A 344 -10.24 -0.24 -23.94
CA LEU A 344 -10.42 0.60 -25.14
C LEU A 344 -11.31 1.82 -24.85
N PRO A 345 -12.50 1.68 -24.22
CA PRO A 345 -13.30 2.82 -23.81
C PRO A 345 -12.59 3.69 -22.76
N LEU A 346 -11.89 3.07 -21.81
CA LEU A 346 -11.12 3.78 -20.80
C LEU A 346 -10.01 4.64 -21.44
N LYS A 347 -9.26 4.09 -22.41
CA LYS A 347 -8.25 4.84 -23.17
C LYS A 347 -8.86 6.04 -23.90
N ALA A 348 -9.96 5.84 -24.63
CA ALA A 348 -10.63 6.92 -25.33
C ALA A 348 -11.13 8.02 -24.36
N ARG A 349 -11.63 7.60 -23.18
CA ARG A 349 -12.09 8.53 -22.14
C ARG A 349 -10.95 9.33 -21.52
N VAL A 350 -9.81 8.69 -21.24
CA VAL A 350 -8.61 9.38 -20.77
C VAL A 350 -8.14 10.38 -21.81
N GLU A 351 -8.01 9.96 -23.07
CA GLU A 351 -7.59 10.82 -24.19
C GLU A 351 -8.48 12.06 -24.34
N GLN A 352 -9.79 11.89 -24.20
CA GLN A 352 -10.77 12.99 -24.21
C GLN A 352 -10.57 13.99 -23.06
N LEU A 353 -10.21 13.52 -21.88
CA LEU A 353 -10.11 14.34 -20.67
C LEU A 353 -8.75 15.03 -20.50
N MET A 354 -7.67 14.51 -21.11
CA MET A 354 -6.30 15.06 -21.00
C MET A 354 -6.22 16.58 -21.18
N PRO A 355 -6.88 17.21 -22.19
CA PRO A 355 -6.77 18.66 -22.39
C PRO A 355 -7.42 19.48 -21.26
N THR A 356 -8.37 18.90 -20.52
CA THR A 356 -9.19 19.60 -19.52
C THR A 356 -8.80 19.30 -18.07
N MET A 357 -7.97 18.28 -17.85
CA MET A 357 -7.57 17.80 -16.52
C MET A 357 -6.04 17.82 -16.37
N VAL A 358 -5.42 18.93 -16.78
CA VAL A 358 -3.97 19.12 -16.73
C VAL A 358 -3.49 19.03 -15.27
N GLY A 359 -2.51 18.16 -15.03
CA GLY A 359 -1.94 17.96 -13.69
C GLY A 359 -2.74 17.01 -12.79
N SER A 360 -3.86 16.42 -13.27
CA SER A 360 -4.59 15.41 -12.51
C SER A 360 -3.74 14.16 -12.29
N LYS A 361 -3.48 13.85 -11.02
CA LYS A 361 -2.72 12.65 -10.62
C LYS A 361 -3.47 11.37 -10.98
N ALA A 362 -4.78 11.32 -10.71
CA ALA A 362 -5.62 10.18 -11.06
C ALA A 362 -5.59 9.90 -12.57
N LEU A 363 -5.68 10.93 -13.42
CA LEU A 363 -5.63 10.75 -14.87
C LEU A 363 -4.27 10.19 -15.34
N GLN A 364 -3.17 10.67 -14.74
CA GLN A 364 -1.82 10.17 -15.05
C GLN A 364 -1.61 8.71 -14.62
N ASP A 365 -2.12 8.34 -13.44
CA ASP A 365 -2.00 6.97 -12.93
C ASP A 365 -2.84 5.98 -13.76
N ILE A 366 -4.07 6.38 -14.12
CA ILE A 366 -4.92 5.60 -15.03
C ILE A 366 -4.25 5.47 -16.41
N GLN A 367 -3.69 6.55 -16.97
CA GLN A 367 -2.97 6.48 -18.24
C GLN A 367 -1.80 5.49 -18.19
N LYS A 368 -1.02 5.53 -17.11
CA LYS A 368 0.11 4.62 -16.90
C LYS A 368 -0.35 3.15 -16.80
N GLU A 369 -1.46 2.89 -16.12
CA GLU A 369 -2.06 1.55 -16.06
C GLU A 369 -2.46 1.06 -17.46
N ILE A 370 -3.16 1.89 -18.24
CA ILE A 370 -3.58 1.55 -19.61
C ILE A 370 -2.37 1.20 -20.47
N GLU A 371 -1.33 2.03 -20.46
CA GLU A 371 -0.11 1.80 -21.24
C GLU A 371 0.57 0.50 -20.84
N LEU A 372 0.66 0.22 -19.53
CA LEU A 372 1.24 -1.02 -19.02
C LEU A 372 0.42 -2.24 -19.42
N CYS A 373 -0.91 -2.18 -19.26
CA CYS A 373 -1.82 -3.27 -19.61
C CYS A 373 -1.81 -3.55 -21.11
N LEU A 374 -1.75 -2.54 -21.96
CA LEU A 374 -1.67 -2.74 -23.41
C LEU A 374 -0.32 -3.35 -23.85
N ASN A 375 0.78 -2.95 -23.22
CA ASN A 375 2.13 -3.40 -23.58
C ASN A 375 2.49 -4.79 -23.04
N PHE A 376 2.00 -5.17 -21.86
CA PHE A 376 2.38 -6.41 -21.17
C PHE A 376 1.23 -7.40 -20.98
N HIS A 377 0.15 -7.28 -21.76
CA HIS A 377 -1.06 -8.10 -21.66
C HIS A 377 -0.87 -9.64 -21.81
N GLN A 378 0.31 -10.11 -22.20
CA GLN A 378 0.60 -11.54 -22.31
C GLN A 378 1.17 -12.14 -21.02
N GLU A 379 1.63 -11.30 -20.08
CA GLU A 379 2.31 -11.71 -18.86
C GLU A 379 1.39 -11.80 -17.64
N PHE A 380 0.17 -11.26 -17.76
CA PHE A 380 -0.88 -11.35 -16.76
C PHE A 380 -2.25 -11.31 -17.42
N GLY A 381 -3.24 -11.82 -16.71
CA GLY A 381 -4.62 -11.93 -17.18
C GLY A 381 -5.57 -12.10 -16.00
N TYR A 382 -6.84 -11.83 -16.23
CA TYR A 382 -7.87 -12.26 -15.30
C TYR A 382 -8.16 -13.75 -15.53
N GLN A 383 -8.15 -14.54 -14.46
CA GLN A 383 -8.53 -15.94 -14.46
C GLN A 383 -9.87 -16.09 -13.78
N MET A 384 -10.82 -16.75 -14.44
CA MET A 384 -12.09 -17.16 -13.86
C MET A 384 -11.93 -18.54 -13.23
N PHE A 385 -12.31 -18.69 -11.96
CA PHE A 385 -12.27 -19.94 -11.21
C PHE A 385 -13.68 -20.39 -10.88
N ILE A 386 -13.99 -21.66 -11.15
CA ILE A 386 -15.27 -22.31 -10.84
C ILE A 386 -14.99 -23.36 -9.78
N LEU A 387 -15.52 -23.13 -8.59
CA LEU A 387 -15.17 -23.87 -7.39
C LEU A 387 -16.38 -24.56 -6.80
N LYS A 388 -16.14 -25.74 -6.23
CA LYS A 388 -17.11 -26.47 -5.42
C LYS A 388 -16.66 -26.46 -3.96
N LYS A 389 -17.55 -26.09 -3.04
CA LYS A 389 -17.30 -26.19 -1.60
C LYS A 389 -17.09 -27.66 -1.24
N LYS A 390 -15.99 -28.00 -0.57
CA LYS A 390 -15.80 -29.35 -0.02
C LYS A 390 -16.80 -29.62 1.10
N ALA A 391 -17.45 -30.78 1.07
CA ALA A 391 -18.14 -31.34 2.22
C ALA A 391 -17.20 -31.37 3.44
N LYS A 392 -17.77 -31.09 4.61
CA LYS A 392 -17.05 -31.20 5.90
C LYS A 392 -16.77 -32.64 6.28
#